data_AF-A0A925AXE2-F1
#
_entry.id   AF-A0A925AXE2-F1
#
_cell.length_a   1.000
_cell.length_b   1.000
_cell.length_c   1.000
_cell.angle_alpha   90.00
_cell.angle_beta   90.00
_cell.angle_gamma   90.00
#
_symmetry.space_group_name_H-M   'P 1'
#
loop_
_entity.id
_entity.type
_entity.pdbx_description
1 polymer ?
#
loop_
_entity_poly.entity_id
_entity_poly.type
_entity_poly.pdbx_seq_one_letter_code
_entity_poly.pdbx_strand_id
1 'polypeptide(L)'
;MQRVLLAFALLFTVISPLRAQSLRDKLSNLFILGSGNDPLFLAGSGDPSNPAFIQAHGSHFIPAAEDGNAIIIAFITNSISGNVANIPISATSGGSTFRFEGGVPVRTSLSAGPVYGERAQTLGKGRVLVGLNRTGIKFKSLRGAELDDIRLNFTHSNVDFPGCDSIFAADCARRGLPAFENDVIEFNLALSVELTVTSLFLTYGLWDKVDVGVALPVVSTSLRGQSEAQVVPFGPGAVAHFFGGTASNPVLHTSRSEEGSATGIGDVSTRIKVNVRESGQLGIALLGDVRLPTGSEDDLLGSGYFSARGLGIVSARFGDFSPHANLGYLYRADDIATDAVLATIGFDHLLAPWATLAADLLSELQVGNSNLHEPELVQIEAPFRRTIAPTTIPSRSDDIVNASLGIKLSAAPGLTVLANAAWPLNRGGLRPNMFWTAGLEYNF
;
A
#
# COMPACT_ATOMS: atom_id res chain seq x y z
N MET A 1 40.28 11.22 -7.88
CA MET A 1 39.05 11.03 -7.08
C MET A 1 38.01 12.16 -7.23
N GLN A 2 38.19 13.14 -8.14
CA GLN A 2 37.25 14.26 -8.32
C GLN A 2 36.30 14.16 -9.53
N ARG A 3 36.41 13.11 -10.37
CA ARG A 3 35.62 13.01 -11.62
C ARG A 3 34.44 12.03 -11.57
N VAL A 4 34.25 11.30 -10.48
CA VAL A 4 33.12 10.34 -10.31
C VAL A 4 31.95 10.96 -9.54
N LEU A 5 32.17 12.06 -8.82
CA LEU A 5 31.14 12.75 -8.03
C LEU A 5 30.20 13.66 -8.86
N LEU A 6 30.57 13.99 -10.10
CA LEU A 6 29.78 14.90 -10.96
C LEU A 6 28.75 14.21 -11.86
N ALA A 7 28.73 12.87 -11.92
CA ALA A 7 27.77 12.13 -12.75
C ALA A 7 26.41 11.91 -12.07
N PHE A 8 26.26 12.29 -10.79
CA PHE A 8 25.04 12.05 -10.00
C PHE A 8 24.00 13.19 -10.05
N ALA A 9 24.25 14.29 -10.77
CA ALA A 9 23.47 15.53 -10.60
C ALA A 9 22.65 15.98 -11.83
N LEU A 10 22.55 15.22 -12.90
CA LEU A 10 21.89 15.68 -14.15
C LEU A 10 20.91 14.65 -14.71
N LEU A 11 19.76 14.47 -14.05
CA LEU A 11 18.55 13.92 -14.66
C LEU A 11 17.32 14.16 -13.77
N PHE A 12 16.95 15.42 -13.56
CA PHE A 12 15.64 15.80 -13.01
C PHE A 12 15.04 16.95 -13.83
N THR A 13 14.72 16.68 -15.09
CA THR A 13 13.69 17.48 -15.77
C THR A 13 12.34 16.93 -15.33
N VAL A 14 11.77 17.55 -14.29
CA VAL A 14 10.39 17.32 -13.88
C VAL A 14 9.51 17.88 -14.99
N ILE A 15 8.96 17.00 -15.83
CA ILE A 15 7.87 17.36 -16.73
C ILE A 15 6.64 17.44 -15.82
N SER A 16 6.17 18.65 -15.54
CA SER A 16 4.86 18.83 -14.88
C SER A 16 3.79 18.28 -15.81
N PRO A 17 3.01 17.24 -15.42
CA PRO A 17 1.88 16.83 -16.22
C PRO A 17 0.84 17.97 -16.22
N LEU A 18 0.16 18.16 -17.36
CA LEU A 18 -1.09 18.92 -17.38
C LEU A 18 -2.04 18.31 -16.33
N ARG A 19 -2.84 19.15 -15.64
CA ARG A 19 -3.84 18.77 -14.62
C ARG A 19 -4.92 17.84 -15.18
N ALA A 20 -4.59 16.57 -15.40
CA ALA A 20 -5.57 15.49 -15.45
C ALA A 20 -6.02 15.17 -14.01
N GLN A 21 -7.22 14.61 -13.83
CA GLN A 21 -7.64 14.06 -12.53
C GLN A 21 -6.66 12.98 -12.09
N SER A 22 -6.19 13.08 -10.86
CA SER A 22 -5.29 12.11 -10.24
C SER A 22 -6.01 10.79 -9.95
N LEU A 23 -5.25 9.73 -9.65
CA LEU A 23 -5.86 8.47 -9.21
C LEU A 23 -6.59 8.61 -7.87
N ARG A 24 -6.12 9.48 -6.97
CA ARG A 24 -6.84 9.83 -5.74
C ARG A 24 -8.17 10.54 -6.02
N ASP A 25 -8.20 11.49 -6.96
CA ASP A 25 -9.45 12.15 -7.36
C ASP A 25 -10.46 11.14 -7.90
N LYS A 26 -10.00 10.18 -8.70
CA LYS A 26 -10.84 9.08 -9.23
C LYS A 26 -11.39 8.18 -8.13
N LEU A 27 -10.62 7.89 -7.09
CA LEU A 27 -11.13 7.16 -5.91
C LEU A 27 -12.20 7.96 -5.19
N SER A 28 -11.96 9.25 -4.91
CA SER A 28 -12.93 10.14 -4.27
C SER A 28 -14.22 10.26 -5.07
N ASN A 29 -14.10 10.31 -6.40
CA ASN A 29 -15.23 10.40 -7.30
C ASN A 29 -16.21 9.23 -7.15
N LEU A 30 -15.76 8.04 -6.74
CA LEU A 30 -16.66 6.88 -6.52
C LEU A 30 -17.70 7.13 -5.42
N PHE A 31 -17.53 8.13 -4.56
CA PHE A 31 -18.48 8.50 -3.52
C PHE A 31 -19.44 9.63 -3.92
N ILE A 32 -19.23 10.25 -5.09
CA ILE A 32 -20.08 11.33 -5.60
C ILE A 32 -21.11 10.72 -6.54
N LEU A 33 -22.38 10.64 -6.11
CA LEU A 33 -23.40 9.80 -6.74
C LEU A 33 -24.58 10.58 -7.36
N GLY A 34 -24.54 11.91 -7.31
CA GLY A 34 -25.54 12.82 -7.87
C GLY A 34 -24.89 14.02 -8.57
N SER A 35 -25.71 14.97 -9.02
CA SER A 35 -25.19 16.25 -9.54
C SER A 35 -24.58 17.07 -8.40
N GLY A 36 -23.28 17.35 -8.48
CA GLY A 36 -22.54 18.08 -7.44
C GLY A 36 -21.12 17.54 -7.30
N ASN A 37 -20.36 18.11 -6.36
CA ASN A 37 -19.02 17.63 -6.00
C ASN A 37 -18.95 17.01 -4.61
N ASP A 38 -20.03 17.09 -3.82
CA ASP A 38 -20.05 16.61 -2.45
C ASP A 38 -20.33 15.09 -2.42
N PRO A 39 -19.58 14.33 -1.61
CA PRO A 39 -19.79 12.90 -1.48
C PRO A 39 -21.19 12.63 -0.91
N LEU A 40 -21.92 11.72 -1.56
CA LEU A 40 -23.25 11.27 -1.16
C LEU A 40 -24.31 12.39 -0.98
N PHE A 41 -24.13 13.56 -1.59
CA PHE A 41 -25.21 14.56 -1.68
C PHE A 41 -26.38 14.00 -2.50
N LEU A 42 -27.56 14.00 -1.90
CA LEU A 42 -28.78 13.48 -2.50
C LEU A 42 -29.43 14.56 -3.36
N ALA A 43 -28.93 14.70 -4.60
CA ALA A 43 -29.34 15.76 -5.53
C ALA A 43 -30.85 15.77 -5.81
N GLY A 44 -31.50 14.61 -5.82
CA GLY A 44 -32.96 14.50 -5.92
C GLY A 44 -33.66 15.20 -4.76
N SER A 45 -33.29 14.88 -3.52
CA SER A 45 -33.84 15.55 -2.33
C SER A 45 -33.53 17.05 -2.34
N GLY A 46 -32.29 17.41 -2.63
CA GLY A 46 -31.80 18.79 -2.67
C GLY A 46 -32.27 19.64 -3.86
N ASP A 47 -33.07 19.10 -4.77
CA ASP A 47 -33.52 19.83 -5.97
C ASP A 47 -34.33 21.09 -5.59
N PRO A 48 -34.03 22.28 -6.16
CA PRO A 48 -34.74 23.52 -5.87
C PRO A 48 -36.25 23.50 -6.16
N SER A 49 -36.73 22.56 -6.97
CA SER A 49 -38.15 22.35 -7.27
C SER A 49 -38.91 21.66 -6.13
N ASN A 50 -38.22 21.02 -5.17
CA ASN A 50 -38.84 20.45 -3.99
C ASN A 50 -39.20 21.52 -2.95
N PRO A 51 -40.16 21.25 -2.04
CA PRO A 51 -40.37 22.08 -0.86
C PRO A 51 -39.10 22.17 0.01
N ALA A 52 -38.90 23.31 0.67
CA ALA A 52 -37.70 23.56 1.49
C ALA A 52 -37.43 22.48 2.56
N PHE A 53 -38.48 21.90 3.14
CA PHE A 53 -38.34 20.83 4.12
C PHE A 53 -37.77 19.53 3.53
N ILE A 54 -37.98 19.25 2.24
CA ILE A 54 -37.36 18.11 1.53
C ILE A 54 -35.93 18.46 1.09
N GLN A 55 -35.68 19.70 0.67
CA GLN A 55 -34.34 20.14 0.25
C GLN A 55 -33.29 19.92 1.33
N ALA A 56 -33.64 20.14 2.60
CA ALA A 56 -32.74 19.93 3.74
C ALA A 56 -32.16 18.49 3.78
N HIS A 57 -32.95 17.49 3.41
CA HIS A 57 -32.56 16.08 3.40
C HIS A 57 -31.47 15.74 2.38
N GLY A 58 -31.19 16.63 1.42
CA GLY A 58 -30.11 16.47 0.45
C GLY A 58 -28.73 16.27 1.09
N SER A 59 -28.53 16.83 2.29
CA SER A 59 -27.22 16.97 2.93
C SER A 59 -27.00 16.05 4.13
N HIS A 60 -28.03 15.38 4.65
CA HIS A 60 -27.97 14.74 5.96
C HIS A 60 -27.04 13.53 6.04
N PHE A 61 -26.66 12.94 4.90
CA PHE A 61 -25.68 11.85 4.84
C PHE A 61 -24.26 12.30 4.53
N ILE A 62 -24.03 13.58 4.20
CA ILE A 62 -22.69 14.10 3.89
C ILE A 62 -21.71 13.82 5.04
N PRO A 63 -22.03 14.04 6.33
CA PRO A 63 -21.06 13.76 7.40
C PRO A 63 -20.63 12.29 7.47
N ALA A 64 -21.59 11.35 7.37
CA ALA A 64 -21.26 9.93 7.37
C ALA A 64 -20.50 9.52 6.10
N ALA A 65 -20.81 10.15 4.97
CA ALA A 65 -20.10 9.97 3.72
C ALA A 65 -18.68 10.53 3.79
N GLU A 66 -18.46 11.69 4.41
CA GLU A 66 -17.14 12.27 4.64
C GLU A 66 -16.30 11.37 5.54
N ASP A 67 -16.85 10.85 6.64
CA ASP A 67 -16.17 9.90 7.50
C ASP A 67 -15.78 8.62 6.75
N GLY A 68 -16.74 7.99 6.05
CA GLY A 68 -16.48 6.76 5.31
C GLY A 68 -15.60 6.95 4.07
N ASN A 69 -15.73 8.08 3.36
CA ASN A 69 -14.88 8.46 2.24
C ASN A 69 -13.47 8.75 2.72
N ALA A 70 -13.31 9.51 3.81
CA ALA A 70 -12.01 9.77 4.43
C ALA A 70 -11.34 8.46 4.83
N ILE A 71 -12.08 7.49 5.39
CA ILE A 71 -11.52 6.19 5.74
C ILE A 71 -11.18 5.38 4.51
N ILE A 72 -12.05 5.26 3.50
CA ILE A 72 -11.74 4.40 2.35
C ILE A 72 -10.63 5.01 1.50
N ILE A 73 -10.64 6.33 1.29
CA ILE A 73 -9.51 7.03 0.70
C ILE A 73 -8.29 6.81 1.58
N ALA A 74 -8.28 7.18 2.86
CA ALA A 74 -7.10 7.00 3.71
C ALA A 74 -6.63 5.55 3.75
N PHE A 75 -7.54 4.58 3.77
CA PHE A 75 -7.21 3.17 3.82
C PHE A 75 -6.57 2.74 2.50
N ILE A 76 -7.26 2.94 1.37
CA ILE A 76 -6.77 2.52 0.06
C ILE A 76 -5.51 3.29 -0.29
N THR A 77 -5.54 4.60 -0.13
CA THR A 77 -4.44 5.48 -0.43
C THR A 77 -3.24 5.19 0.45
N ASN A 78 -3.36 5.12 1.77
CA ASN A 78 -2.21 4.84 2.64
C ASN A 78 -1.77 3.38 2.55
N SER A 79 -2.67 2.44 2.28
CA SER A 79 -2.29 1.05 2.05
C SER A 79 -1.58 0.89 0.70
N ILE A 80 -2.01 1.56 -0.36
CA ILE A 80 -1.33 1.55 -1.66
C ILE A 80 0.00 2.29 -1.54
N SER A 81 0.01 3.52 -1.02
CA SER A 81 1.21 4.33 -0.78
C SER A 81 2.22 3.60 0.13
N GLY A 82 1.75 2.93 1.19
CA GLY A 82 2.56 2.11 2.09
C GLY A 82 3.07 0.81 1.44
N ASN A 83 2.28 0.14 0.60
CA ASN A 83 2.73 -1.05 -0.15
C ASN A 83 3.73 -0.67 -1.26
N VAL A 84 3.48 0.43 -2.00
CA VAL A 84 4.40 1.01 -2.98
C VAL A 84 5.73 1.37 -2.32
N ALA A 85 5.68 1.97 -1.12
CA ALA A 85 6.88 2.26 -0.34
C ALA A 85 7.64 1.00 0.09
N ASN A 86 6.98 -0.15 0.28
CA ASN A 86 7.60 -1.34 0.89
C ASN A 86 7.73 -2.55 -0.03
N ILE A 87 7.59 -2.37 -1.35
CA ILE A 87 7.97 -3.41 -2.29
C ILE A 87 9.41 -3.82 -2.00
N PRO A 88 9.66 -5.11 -1.66
CA PRO A 88 10.99 -5.56 -1.35
C PRO A 88 11.89 -5.34 -2.57
N ILE A 89 12.87 -4.46 -2.43
CA ILE A 89 13.93 -4.30 -3.43
C ILE A 89 14.81 -5.53 -3.27
N SER A 90 15.11 -6.22 -4.38
CA SER A 90 15.92 -7.44 -4.30
C SER A 90 17.27 -7.20 -3.62
N ALA A 91 17.81 -8.28 -3.07
CA ALA A 91 19.02 -8.30 -2.28
C ALA A 91 20.18 -7.56 -2.97
N THR A 92 20.80 -6.64 -2.24
CA THR A 92 21.86 -5.74 -2.74
C THR A 92 23.23 -6.40 -2.86
N SER A 93 23.38 -7.58 -2.25
CA SER A 93 24.51 -8.48 -2.45
C SER A 93 24.10 -9.73 -3.24
N GLY A 94 23.09 -9.63 -4.11
CA GLY A 94 22.81 -10.66 -5.11
C GLY A 94 24.01 -10.89 -6.04
N GLY A 95 24.32 -12.16 -6.31
CA GLY A 95 25.38 -12.59 -7.21
C GLY A 95 26.66 -13.09 -6.54
N SER A 96 27.74 -13.12 -7.33
CA SER A 96 29.07 -13.58 -6.89
C SER A 96 29.81 -12.46 -6.16
N THR A 97 30.12 -12.64 -4.88
CA THR A 97 31.02 -11.76 -4.12
C THR A 97 32.42 -12.36 -4.09
N PHE A 98 33.45 -11.51 -4.00
CA PHE A 98 34.85 -11.93 -4.02
C PHE A 98 35.66 -11.21 -2.94
N ARG A 99 36.64 -11.91 -2.35
CA ARG A 99 37.67 -11.36 -1.48
C ARG A 99 39.03 -11.57 -2.14
N PHE A 100 39.89 -10.57 -2.10
CA PHE A 100 41.25 -10.71 -2.60
C PHE A 100 42.17 -11.25 -1.51
N GLU A 101 42.74 -12.43 -1.76
CA GLU A 101 43.78 -13.03 -0.93
C GLU A 101 45.07 -13.08 -1.75
N GLY A 102 46.09 -12.33 -1.34
CA GLY A 102 47.36 -12.26 -2.08
C GLY A 102 47.25 -11.70 -3.50
N GLY A 103 46.23 -10.87 -3.79
CA GLY A 103 45.99 -10.31 -5.13
C GLY A 103 45.15 -11.18 -6.07
N VAL A 104 44.75 -12.38 -5.64
CA VAL A 104 43.86 -13.27 -6.40
C VAL A 104 42.42 -13.14 -5.90
N PRO A 105 41.43 -12.97 -6.79
CA PRO A 105 40.03 -12.96 -6.39
C PRO A 105 39.58 -14.37 -5.96
N VAL A 106 39.26 -14.54 -4.68
CA VAL A 106 38.65 -15.75 -4.12
C VAL A 106 37.16 -15.50 -3.95
N ARG A 107 36.32 -16.34 -4.56
CA ARG A 107 34.86 -16.20 -4.48
C ARG A 107 34.38 -16.43 -3.04
N THR A 108 33.73 -15.45 -2.43
CA THR A 108 33.21 -15.53 -1.06
C THR A 108 31.77 -16.04 -1.01
N SER A 109 30.98 -15.88 -2.08
CA SER A 109 29.65 -16.49 -2.23
C SER A 109 29.65 -17.66 -3.22
N LEU A 110 29.00 -18.77 -2.88
CA LEU A 110 28.81 -19.89 -3.82
C LEU A 110 27.51 -19.77 -4.63
N SER A 111 26.44 -19.35 -3.98
CA SER A 111 25.13 -19.14 -4.57
C SER A 111 24.91 -17.66 -4.92
N ALA A 112 23.99 -17.42 -5.85
CA ALA A 112 23.69 -16.11 -6.41
C ALA A 112 22.90 -15.15 -5.49
N GLY A 113 22.75 -15.48 -4.20
CA GLY A 113 22.03 -14.63 -3.26
C GLY A 113 20.61 -15.12 -2.95
N PRO A 114 20.03 -14.66 -1.83
CA PRO A 114 18.58 -14.58 -1.69
C PRO A 114 17.96 -13.64 -2.74
N VAL A 115 16.63 -13.66 -2.83
CA VAL A 115 15.89 -12.69 -3.66
C VAL A 115 15.57 -11.44 -2.86
N TYR A 116 15.03 -11.56 -1.64
CA TYR A 116 14.60 -10.41 -0.84
C TYR A 116 15.36 -10.24 0.48
N GLY A 117 15.73 -11.35 1.13
CA GLY A 117 16.61 -11.30 2.31
C GLY A 117 17.98 -10.69 1.98
N GLU A 118 18.72 -10.29 3.00
CA GLU A 118 20.10 -9.79 2.84
C GLU A 118 21.10 -10.75 3.47
N ARG A 119 22.30 -10.83 2.88
CA ARG A 119 23.44 -11.49 3.51
C ARG A 119 24.46 -10.48 4.00
N ALA A 120 25.34 -10.92 4.89
CA ALA A 120 26.33 -10.04 5.50
C ALA A 120 27.49 -9.64 4.56
N GLN A 121 27.71 -10.39 3.48
CA GLN A 121 28.78 -10.09 2.53
C GLN A 121 28.56 -8.76 1.81
N THR A 122 29.65 -8.02 1.64
CA THR A 122 29.71 -6.81 0.81
C THR A 122 30.27 -7.15 -0.57
N LEU A 123 30.09 -6.26 -1.55
CA LEU A 123 30.62 -6.45 -2.90
C LEU A 123 32.16 -6.46 -2.91
N GLY A 124 32.77 -5.64 -2.05
CA GLY A 124 34.21 -5.42 -2.00
C GLY A 124 34.64 -4.16 -2.75
N LYS A 125 35.80 -3.58 -2.41
CA LYS A 125 36.19 -2.25 -2.90
C LYS A 125 36.26 -2.19 -4.44
N GLY A 126 35.61 -1.19 -5.02
CA GLY A 126 35.62 -0.91 -6.45
C GLY A 126 34.71 -1.80 -7.30
N ARG A 127 33.96 -2.71 -6.68
CA ARG A 127 33.02 -3.62 -7.35
C ARG A 127 31.66 -2.96 -7.53
N VAL A 128 30.97 -3.32 -8.61
CA VAL A 128 29.65 -2.78 -8.94
C VAL A 128 28.65 -3.91 -9.13
N LEU A 129 27.47 -3.74 -8.55
CA LEU A 129 26.27 -4.50 -8.89
C LEU A 129 25.25 -3.54 -9.50
N VAL A 130 24.78 -3.85 -10.70
CA VAL A 130 23.65 -3.18 -11.34
C VAL A 130 22.55 -4.20 -11.52
N GLY A 131 21.30 -3.83 -11.26
CA GLY A 131 20.19 -4.70 -11.56
C GLY A 131 18.92 -3.97 -11.96
N LEU A 132 18.07 -4.71 -12.67
CA LEU A 132 16.77 -4.29 -13.15
C LEU A 132 15.75 -5.34 -12.75
N ASN A 133 14.78 -4.97 -11.92
CA ASN A 133 13.70 -5.87 -11.51
C ASN A 133 12.36 -5.32 -11.97
N ARG A 134 11.44 -6.22 -12.30
CA ARG A 134 10.03 -5.92 -12.53
C ARG A 134 9.18 -6.77 -11.60
N THR A 135 8.37 -6.11 -10.79
CA THR A 135 7.44 -6.72 -9.84
C THR A 135 6.02 -6.40 -10.25
N GLY A 136 5.15 -7.40 -10.28
CA GLY A 136 3.71 -7.25 -10.56
C GLY A 136 2.87 -7.65 -9.37
N ILE A 137 1.92 -6.80 -9.00
CA ILE A 137 1.00 -6.99 -7.86
C ILE A 137 -0.42 -6.70 -8.33
N LYS A 138 -1.34 -7.63 -8.08
CA LYS A 138 -2.78 -7.42 -8.25
C LYS A 138 -3.43 -7.59 -6.88
N PHE A 139 -3.87 -6.49 -6.30
CA PHE A 139 -4.47 -6.52 -4.98
C PHE A 139 -5.84 -7.18 -5.01
N LYS A 140 -6.18 -7.86 -3.92
CA LYS A 140 -7.38 -8.67 -3.80
C LYS A 140 -8.16 -8.43 -2.52
N SER A 141 -7.47 -8.22 -1.41
CA SER A 141 -8.16 -7.98 -0.13
C SER A 141 -7.54 -6.84 0.66
N LEU A 142 -8.35 -6.32 1.57
CA LEU A 142 -8.04 -5.27 2.51
C LEU A 142 -8.41 -5.71 3.92
N ARG A 143 -7.42 -5.94 4.77
CA ARG A 143 -7.62 -6.61 6.07
C ARG A 143 -8.39 -7.94 5.94
N GLY A 144 -8.33 -8.56 4.76
CA GLY A 144 -9.06 -9.80 4.44
C GLY A 144 -10.50 -9.62 3.95
N ALA A 145 -11.03 -8.39 3.85
CA ALA A 145 -12.25 -8.10 3.09
C ALA A 145 -11.89 -8.03 1.60
N GLU A 146 -12.70 -8.62 0.71
CA GLU A 146 -12.41 -8.61 -0.73
C GLU A 146 -12.58 -7.20 -1.30
N LEU A 147 -11.63 -6.74 -2.11
CA LEU A 147 -11.65 -5.39 -2.70
C LEU A 147 -12.78 -5.21 -3.70
N ASP A 148 -13.30 -6.30 -4.28
CA ASP A 148 -14.41 -6.28 -5.23
C ASP A 148 -15.80 -6.37 -4.56
N ASP A 149 -15.87 -6.38 -3.22
CA ASP A 149 -17.12 -6.36 -2.43
C ASP A 149 -16.91 -5.68 -1.06
N ILE A 150 -16.36 -4.46 -1.06
CA ILE A 150 -16.29 -3.64 0.16
C ILE A 150 -17.68 -3.03 0.39
N ARG A 151 -18.25 -3.23 1.59
CA ARG A 151 -19.57 -2.69 1.93
C ARG A 151 -19.47 -1.66 3.02
N LEU A 152 -20.15 -0.54 2.80
CA LEU A 152 -20.27 0.57 3.74
C LEU A 152 -21.73 0.86 3.99
N ASN A 153 -22.05 1.30 5.19
CA ASN A 153 -23.38 1.76 5.57
C ASN A 153 -23.28 3.20 6.05
N PHE A 154 -23.82 4.13 5.28
CA PHE A 154 -23.88 5.52 5.68
C PHE A 154 -25.18 5.77 6.44
N THR A 155 -25.06 6.32 7.65
CA THR A 155 -26.20 6.66 8.49
C THR A 155 -26.53 8.14 8.39
N HIS A 156 -27.80 8.47 8.53
CA HIS A 156 -28.25 9.85 8.66
C HIS A 156 -27.58 10.56 9.87
N SER A 157 -27.33 11.86 9.75
CA SER A 157 -26.90 12.73 10.86
C SER A 157 -28.00 12.92 11.91
N ASN A 158 -27.66 13.26 13.15
CA ASN A 158 -28.69 13.61 14.14
C ASN A 158 -29.11 15.08 13.93
N VAL A 159 -30.38 15.35 13.68
CA VAL A 159 -30.89 16.68 13.32
C VAL A 159 -31.88 17.15 14.40
N ASP A 160 -31.33 17.84 15.40
CA ASP A 160 -32.10 18.52 16.44
C ASP A 160 -32.16 20.03 16.15
N PHE A 161 -33.36 20.56 15.93
CA PHE A 161 -33.59 21.96 15.60
C PHE A 161 -34.70 22.57 16.46
N PRO A 162 -34.71 23.91 16.64
CA PRO A 162 -35.72 24.57 17.46
C PRO A 162 -37.15 24.22 17.02
N GLY A 163 -37.92 23.61 17.92
CA GLY A 163 -39.30 23.20 17.68
C GLY A 163 -39.46 21.77 17.16
N CYS A 164 -38.38 21.03 16.89
CA CYS A 164 -38.44 19.63 16.47
C CYS A 164 -39.27 18.78 17.44
N ASP A 165 -38.98 18.88 18.75
CA ASP A 165 -39.70 18.14 19.77
C ASP A 165 -41.21 18.37 19.74
N SER A 166 -41.62 19.60 19.46
CA SER A 166 -43.04 19.96 19.38
C SER A 166 -43.71 19.46 18.11
N ILE A 167 -42.98 19.39 16.99
CA ILE A 167 -43.49 18.92 15.69
C ILE A 167 -43.66 17.41 15.72
N PHE A 168 -42.70 16.68 16.29
CA PHE A 168 -42.68 15.22 16.29
C PHE A 168 -43.19 14.60 17.60
N ALA A 169 -43.54 15.43 18.60
CA ALA A 169 -44.01 15.02 19.92
C ALA A 169 -43.06 14.01 20.62
N ALA A 170 -41.76 14.16 20.40
CA ALA A 170 -40.71 13.28 20.91
C ALA A 170 -39.39 14.04 20.99
N ASP A 171 -38.46 13.61 21.84
CA ASP A 171 -37.13 14.22 22.00
C ASP A 171 -36.25 13.97 20.76
N CYS A 172 -36.07 14.99 19.92
CA CYS A 172 -35.25 14.94 18.71
C CYS A 172 -33.74 14.95 19.02
N ALA A 173 -33.32 15.13 20.27
CA ALA A 173 -31.92 14.90 20.63
C ALA A 173 -31.56 13.41 20.52
N ARG A 174 -32.56 12.51 20.53
CA ARG A 174 -32.37 11.06 20.39
C ARG A 174 -32.30 10.64 18.93
N ARG A 175 -31.14 10.13 18.52
CA ARG A 175 -30.91 9.62 17.15
C ARG A 175 -31.97 8.58 16.74
N GLY A 176 -32.53 8.78 15.55
CA GLY A 176 -33.64 8.02 15.00
C GLY A 176 -34.98 8.76 15.07
N LEU A 177 -34.98 10.03 15.50
CA LEU A 177 -36.15 10.89 15.55
C LEU A 177 -35.82 12.24 14.89
N PRO A 178 -36.50 12.62 13.80
CA PRO A 178 -37.66 11.97 13.18
C PRO A 178 -37.36 10.61 12.54
N ALA A 179 -38.40 9.86 12.16
CA ALA A 179 -38.23 8.51 11.60
C ALA A 179 -37.28 8.45 10.39
N PHE A 180 -37.14 9.53 9.62
CA PHE A 180 -36.20 9.63 8.50
C PHE A 180 -34.72 9.52 8.91
N GLU A 181 -34.38 9.78 10.17
CA GLU A 181 -33.02 9.56 10.67
C GLU A 181 -32.64 8.07 10.75
N ASN A 182 -33.62 7.18 10.60
CA ASN A 182 -33.38 5.75 10.49
C ASN A 182 -33.04 5.30 9.07
N ASP A 183 -33.09 6.19 8.08
CA ASP A 183 -32.69 5.84 6.73
C ASP A 183 -31.17 5.53 6.71
N VAL A 184 -30.82 4.50 5.94
CA VAL A 184 -29.43 4.08 5.74
C VAL A 184 -29.17 4.04 4.25
N ILE A 185 -27.97 4.45 3.85
CA ILE A 185 -27.50 4.20 2.48
C ILE A 185 -26.53 3.03 2.53
N GLU A 186 -26.95 1.91 1.95
CA GLU A 186 -26.09 0.78 1.69
C GLU A 186 -25.23 1.10 0.47
N PHE A 187 -23.91 0.94 0.60
CA PHE A 187 -22.94 1.27 -0.44
C PHE A 187 -22.02 0.08 -0.68
N ASN A 188 -22.00 -0.41 -1.91
CA ASN A 188 -21.08 -1.44 -2.37
C ASN A 188 -19.97 -0.79 -3.21
N LEU A 189 -18.73 -1.15 -2.94
CA LEU A 189 -17.56 -0.69 -3.64
C LEU A 189 -16.75 -1.87 -4.16
N ALA A 190 -16.67 -1.97 -5.48
CA ALA A 190 -15.85 -2.93 -6.18
C ALA A 190 -14.61 -2.24 -6.78
N LEU A 191 -13.43 -2.63 -6.32
CA LEU A 191 -12.15 -2.03 -6.71
C LEU A 191 -11.18 -3.07 -7.29
N SER A 192 -10.52 -2.67 -8.36
CA SER A 192 -9.41 -3.39 -8.98
C SER A 192 -8.20 -2.47 -9.04
N VAL A 193 -7.19 -2.77 -8.22
CA VAL A 193 -5.93 -2.03 -8.17
C VAL A 193 -4.80 -2.97 -8.56
N GLU A 194 -4.05 -2.58 -9.59
CA GLU A 194 -2.90 -3.31 -10.09
C GLU A 194 -1.68 -2.40 -10.14
N LEU A 195 -0.55 -2.90 -9.64
CA LEU A 195 0.69 -2.19 -9.52
C LEU A 195 1.80 -2.97 -10.25
N THR A 196 2.55 -2.27 -11.09
CA THR A 196 3.78 -2.78 -11.68
C THR A 196 4.93 -1.85 -11.33
N VAL A 197 5.99 -2.39 -10.76
CA VAL A 197 7.17 -1.61 -10.36
C VAL A 197 8.39 -2.14 -11.07
N THR A 198 9.06 -1.27 -11.81
CA THR A 198 10.33 -1.55 -12.48
C THR A 198 11.44 -0.80 -11.78
N SER A 199 12.27 -1.51 -11.02
CA SER A 199 13.33 -0.93 -10.20
C SER A 199 14.69 -1.11 -10.84
N LEU A 200 15.34 0.00 -11.18
CA LEU A 200 16.77 0.04 -11.49
C LEU A 200 17.54 0.28 -10.20
N PHE A 201 18.56 -0.51 -9.91
CA PHE A 201 19.40 -0.30 -8.74
C PHE A 201 20.87 -0.44 -9.07
N LEU A 202 21.69 0.28 -8.32
CA LEU A 202 23.14 0.25 -8.38
C LEU A 202 23.70 0.18 -6.97
N THR A 203 24.61 -0.75 -6.74
CA THR A 203 25.39 -0.85 -5.50
C THR A 203 26.87 -0.80 -5.85
N TYR A 204 27.62 0.00 -5.10
CA TYR A 204 29.05 0.21 -5.26
C TYR A 204 29.77 -0.12 -3.96
N GLY A 205 30.78 -1.00 -4.03
CA GLY A 205 31.66 -1.28 -2.90
C GLY A 205 32.63 -0.11 -2.68
N LEU A 206 32.30 0.77 -1.75
CA LEU A 206 33.11 1.94 -1.40
C LEU A 206 34.42 1.53 -0.72
N TRP A 207 34.35 0.52 0.15
CA TRP A 207 35.48 -0.15 0.80
C TRP A 207 35.24 -1.66 0.83
N ASP A 208 36.22 -2.44 1.26
CA ASP A 208 36.09 -3.90 1.30
C ASP A 208 34.90 -4.39 2.14
N LYS A 209 34.52 -3.61 3.15
CA LYS A 209 33.44 -3.90 4.09
C LYS A 209 32.28 -2.92 4.05
N VAL A 210 32.22 -2.04 3.04
CA VAL A 210 31.18 -1.01 2.97
C VAL A 210 30.68 -0.89 1.54
N ASP A 211 29.39 -1.12 1.38
CA ASP A 211 28.67 -0.87 0.14
C ASP A 211 27.74 0.33 0.30
N VAL A 212 27.63 1.12 -0.76
CA VAL A 212 26.62 2.18 -0.89
C VAL A 212 25.78 1.90 -2.11
N GLY A 213 24.48 2.19 -2.07
CA GLY A 213 23.60 1.91 -3.19
C GLY A 213 22.46 2.90 -3.34
N VAL A 214 21.87 2.90 -4.53
CA VAL A 214 20.69 3.68 -4.90
C VAL A 214 19.73 2.78 -5.67
N ALA A 215 18.43 2.99 -5.50
CA ALA A 215 17.40 2.38 -6.34
C ALA A 215 16.38 3.42 -6.80
N LEU A 216 16.08 3.38 -8.09
CA LEU A 216 15.13 4.23 -8.80
C LEU A 216 13.98 3.35 -9.32
N PRO A 217 12.81 3.38 -8.66
CA PRO A 217 11.62 2.69 -9.14
C PRO A 217 10.86 3.53 -10.17
N VAL A 218 10.42 2.89 -11.25
CA VAL A 218 9.36 3.38 -12.13
C VAL A 218 8.11 2.58 -11.81
N VAL A 219 7.09 3.27 -11.30
CA VAL A 219 5.84 2.71 -10.82
C VAL A 219 4.76 2.96 -11.86
N SER A 220 3.95 1.94 -12.14
CA SER A 220 2.74 2.03 -12.94
C SER A 220 1.58 1.50 -12.12
N THR A 221 0.60 2.35 -11.84
CA THR A 221 -0.61 2.01 -11.08
C THR A 221 -1.80 2.09 -12.02
N SER A 222 -2.66 1.07 -12.00
CA SER A 222 -3.96 1.11 -12.67
C SER A 222 -5.07 0.84 -11.67
N LEU A 223 -6.16 1.57 -11.85
CA LEU A 223 -7.30 1.58 -10.95
C LEU A 223 -8.58 1.49 -11.77
N ARG A 224 -9.47 0.58 -11.38
CA ARG A 224 -10.86 0.55 -11.81
C ARG A 224 -11.72 0.43 -10.57
N GLY A 225 -12.77 1.24 -10.48
CA GLY A 225 -13.73 1.23 -9.39
C GLY A 225 -15.14 1.31 -9.91
N GLN A 226 -16.04 0.60 -9.24
CA GLN A 226 -17.48 0.74 -9.39
C GLN A 226 -18.08 0.87 -7.99
N SER A 227 -18.95 1.85 -7.80
CA SER A 227 -19.75 2.01 -6.61
C SER A 227 -21.23 1.87 -6.95
N GLU A 228 -21.97 1.22 -6.07
CA GLU A 228 -23.42 1.10 -6.13
C GLU A 228 -23.97 1.53 -4.78
N ALA A 229 -24.99 2.38 -4.78
CA ALA A 229 -25.61 2.86 -3.55
C ALA A 229 -27.11 2.73 -3.62
N GLN A 230 -27.68 2.34 -2.48
CA GLN A 230 -29.11 2.19 -2.29
C GLN A 230 -29.53 2.90 -1.01
N VAL A 231 -30.44 3.87 -1.13
CA VAL A 231 -31.17 4.38 0.01
C VAL A 231 -32.15 3.30 0.46
N VAL A 232 -32.13 2.99 1.76
CA VAL A 232 -33.04 2.08 2.44
C VAL A 232 -33.90 2.89 3.40
N PRO A 233 -35.10 3.34 2.97
CA PRO A 233 -35.99 4.11 3.81
C PRO A 233 -36.51 3.30 4.99
N PHE A 234 -36.67 3.94 6.13
CA PHE A 234 -37.23 3.32 7.32
C PHE A 234 -38.74 3.53 7.44
N GLY A 235 -39.48 2.42 7.37
CA GLY A 235 -40.93 2.39 7.58
C GLY A 235 -41.77 2.78 6.35
N PRO A 236 -43.11 2.67 6.44
CA PRO A 236 -44.01 3.04 5.36
C PRO A 236 -44.23 4.56 5.33
N GLY A 237 -44.08 5.21 4.16
CA GLY A 237 -44.36 6.65 4.06
C GLY A 237 -43.74 7.34 2.85
N ALA A 238 -43.82 8.67 2.87
CA ALA A 238 -43.15 9.53 1.89
C ALA A 238 -41.63 9.42 2.06
N VAL A 239 -40.90 9.27 0.96
CA VAL A 239 -39.44 9.20 0.96
C VAL A 239 -38.88 10.61 0.96
N ALA A 240 -38.03 10.92 1.95
CA ALA A 240 -37.33 12.20 2.04
C ALA A 240 -35.92 12.17 1.42
N HIS A 241 -35.31 10.98 1.35
CA HIS A 241 -33.94 10.76 0.86
C HIS A 241 -33.93 10.02 -0.48
N PHE A 242 -33.47 10.66 -1.55
CA PHE A 242 -33.42 10.05 -2.87
C PHE A 242 -32.39 10.75 -3.77
N PHE A 243 -31.71 9.98 -4.61
CA PHE A 243 -30.65 10.48 -5.49
C PHE A 243 -31.20 11.34 -6.64
N GLY A 244 -32.43 11.08 -7.08
CA GLY A 244 -33.09 11.77 -8.18
C GLY A 244 -34.60 11.49 -8.21
N GLY A 245 -35.34 12.10 -9.15
CA GLY A 245 -36.79 11.95 -9.24
C GLY A 245 -37.53 12.89 -8.28
N THR A 246 -38.69 12.47 -7.77
CA THR A 246 -39.52 13.26 -6.84
C THR A 246 -39.84 12.45 -5.59
N ALA A 247 -40.28 13.10 -4.50
CA ALA A 247 -40.70 12.39 -3.29
C ALA A 247 -41.84 11.36 -3.52
N SER A 248 -42.66 11.55 -4.56
CA SER A 248 -43.72 10.62 -4.97
C SER A 248 -43.26 9.54 -5.96
N ASN A 249 -42.13 9.73 -6.63
CA ASN A 249 -41.50 8.78 -7.54
C ASN A 249 -39.97 8.84 -7.38
N PRO A 250 -39.43 8.35 -6.25
CA PRO A 250 -38.03 8.56 -5.89
C PRO A 250 -37.11 7.58 -6.61
N VAL A 251 -35.92 8.05 -6.99
CA VAL A 251 -34.81 7.21 -7.41
C VAL A 251 -33.94 6.90 -6.18
N LEU A 252 -34.04 5.66 -5.70
CA LEU A 252 -33.36 5.20 -4.48
C LEU A 252 -32.03 4.48 -4.74
N HIS A 253 -31.71 4.21 -6.01
CA HIS A 253 -30.52 3.49 -6.40
C HIS A 253 -29.72 4.29 -7.43
N THR A 254 -28.40 4.29 -7.30
CA THR A 254 -27.48 4.94 -8.23
C THR A 254 -26.15 4.20 -8.24
N SER A 255 -25.35 4.41 -9.28
CA SER A 255 -24.02 3.85 -9.37
C SER A 255 -23.06 4.81 -10.04
N ARG A 256 -21.77 4.61 -9.80
CA ARG A 256 -20.69 5.33 -10.47
C ARG A 256 -19.55 4.40 -10.82
N SER A 257 -18.83 4.74 -11.87
CA SER A 257 -17.64 4.00 -12.28
C SER A 257 -16.53 4.97 -12.61
N GLU A 258 -15.32 4.63 -12.20
CA GLU A 258 -14.12 5.41 -12.43
C GLU A 258 -12.99 4.47 -12.86
N GLU A 259 -12.23 4.87 -13.87
CA GLU A 259 -11.04 4.13 -14.29
C GLU A 259 -9.90 5.10 -14.59
N GLY A 260 -8.67 4.66 -14.29
CA GLY A 260 -7.48 5.47 -14.52
C GLY A 260 -6.20 4.66 -14.41
N SER A 261 -5.12 5.22 -14.95
CA SER A 261 -3.78 4.72 -14.72
C SER A 261 -2.79 5.86 -14.70
N ALA A 262 -1.70 5.67 -13.95
CA ALA A 262 -0.59 6.60 -13.89
C ALA A 262 0.72 5.84 -13.96
N THR A 263 1.76 6.48 -14.51
CA THR A 263 3.12 5.93 -14.54
C THR A 263 4.11 7.05 -14.29
N GLY A 264 5.08 6.80 -13.42
CA GLY A 264 6.11 7.78 -13.10
C GLY A 264 7.17 7.22 -12.18
N ILE A 265 8.06 8.10 -11.74
CA ILE A 265 9.09 7.76 -10.75
C ILE A 265 8.39 7.52 -9.41
N GLY A 266 8.77 6.47 -8.70
CA GLY A 266 8.35 6.23 -7.32
C GLY A 266 9.34 6.80 -6.30
N ASP A 267 9.33 6.28 -5.09
CA ASP A 267 10.22 6.76 -4.03
C ASP A 267 11.65 6.24 -4.22
N VAL A 268 12.59 7.17 -4.44
CA VAL A 268 14.01 6.85 -4.60
C VAL A 268 14.58 6.39 -3.25
N SER A 269 15.31 5.28 -3.26
CA SER A 269 15.98 4.77 -2.07
C SER A 269 17.49 4.92 -2.16
N THR A 270 18.13 5.20 -1.04
CA THR A 270 19.59 5.10 -0.88
C THR A 270 19.90 4.21 0.32
N ARG A 271 21.04 3.51 0.24
CA ARG A 271 21.40 2.51 1.25
C ARG A 271 22.89 2.45 1.52
N ILE A 272 23.23 2.04 2.72
CA ILE A 272 24.58 1.75 3.16
C ILE A 272 24.61 0.42 3.91
N LYS A 273 25.48 -0.49 3.48
CA LYS A 273 25.71 -1.78 4.15
C LYS A 273 27.14 -1.81 4.68
N VAL A 274 27.29 -2.19 5.94
CA VAL A 274 28.58 -2.33 6.61
C VAL A 274 28.73 -3.76 7.11
N ASN A 275 29.70 -4.49 6.57
CA ASN A 275 30.11 -5.78 7.09
C ASN A 275 30.88 -5.58 8.40
N VAL A 276 30.31 -6.04 9.51
CA VAL A 276 30.88 -5.89 10.85
C VAL A 276 31.89 -7.00 11.10
N ARG A 277 31.51 -8.23 10.76
CA ARG A 277 32.33 -9.42 10.98
C ARG A 277 32.07 -10.43 9.89
N GLU A 278 33.13 -11.01 9.36
CA GLU A 278 33.04 -12.12 8.42
C GLU A 278 34.11 -13.16 8.77
N SER A 279 33.67 -14.38 9.04
CA SER A 279 34.48 -15.59 9.13
C SER A 279 34.08 -16.53 7.98
N GLY A 280 34.87 -17.56 7.71
CA GLY A 280 34.63 -18.45 6.56
C GLY A 280 33.24 -19.11 6.52
N GLN A 281 32.52 -19.16 7.65
CA GLN A 281 31.18 -19.76 7.75
C GLN A 281 30.09 -18.81 8.26
N LEU A 282 30.44 -17.67 8.87
CA LEU A 282 29.48 -16.76 9.50
C LEU A 282 29.80 -15.31 9.16
N GLY A 283 28.78 -14.57 8.73
CA GLY A 283 28.85 -13.14 8.50
C GLY A 283 27.80 -12.37 9.31
N ILE A 284 28.19 -11.17 9.75
CA ILE A 284 27.35 -10.20 10.45
C ILE A 284 27.51 -8.84 9.77
N ALA A 285 26.40 -8.18 9.45
CA ALA A 285 26.39 -6.85 8.88
C ALA A 285 25.27 -5.98 9.46
N LEU A 286 25.40 -4.67 9.23
CA LEU A 286 24.37 -3.68 9.47
C LEU A 286 24.00 -3.03 8.14
N LEU A 287 22.72 -2.75 7.93
CA LEU A 287 22.20 -2.08 6.75
C LEU A 287 21.33 -0.90 7.20
N GLY A 288 21.62 0.29 6.67
CA GLY A 288 20.73 1.44 6.71
C GLY A 288 20.17 1.71 5.32
N ASP A 289 18.87 1.96 5.22
CA ASP A 289 18.17 2.24 3.98
C ASP A 289 17.17 3.38 4.23
N VAL A 290 17.19 4.39 3.37
CA VAL A 290 16.29 5.54 3.45
C VAL A 290 15.58 5.72 2.11
N ARG A 291 14.30 6.05 2.17
CA ARG A 291 13.46 6.34 1.01
C ARG A 291 12.95 7.77 1.07
N LEU A 292 13.09 8.45 -0.04
CA LEU A 292 12.69 9.84 -0.21
C LEU A 292 11.33 9.89 -0.94
N PRO A 293 10.37 10.74 -0.51
CA PRO A 293 9.05 10.84 -1.11
C PRO A 293 9.12 11.59 -2.45
N THR A 294 9.71 10.94 -3.46
CA THR A 294 9.88 11.50 -4.81
C THR A 294 8.76 11.11 -5.76
N GLY A 295 7.99 10.06 -5.44
CA GLY A 295 6.85 9.65 -6.25
C GLY A 295 5.61 10.49 -5.99
N SER A 296 4.75 10.60 -7.01
CA SER A 296 3.46 11.29 -6.90
C SER A 296 2.54 10.51 -5.95
N GLU A 297 2.18 11.16 -4.85
CA GLU A 297 1.24 10.65 -3.87
C GLU A 297 -0.20 10.64 -4.45
N ASP A 298 -0.56 11.67 -5.20
CA ASP A 298 -1.87 11.84 -5.86
C ASP A 298 -2.14 10.76 -6.92
N ASP A 299 -1.09 10.32 -7.61
CA ASP A 299 -1.16 9.28 -8.62
C ASP A 299 -0.84 7.87 -8.09
N LEU A 300 -0.72 7.71 -6.76
CA LEU A 300 -0.41 6.43 -6.12
C LEU A 300 0.90 5.81 -6.65
N LEU A 301 1.91 6.65 -6.92
CA LEU A 301 3.23 6.28 -7.42
C LEU A 301 4.31 6.33 -6.32
N GLY A 302 4.05 7.07 -5.24
CA GLY A 302 4.93 7.20 -4.08
C GLY A 302 4.15 7.18 -2.76
N SER A 303 4.89 7.18 -1.66
CA SER A 303 4.32 7.10 -0.32
C SER A 303 3.86 8.45 0.24
N GLY A 304 4.39 9.57 -0.26
CA GLY A 304 4.14 10.90 0.27
C GLY A 304 5.00 11.27 1.50
N TYR A 305 5.69 10.30 2.09
CA TYR A 305 6.49 10.51 3.31
C TYR A 305 7.92 9.94 3.24
N PHE A 306 8.77 10.45 4.13
CA PHE A 306 10.11 9.90 4.33
C PHE A 306 10.04 8.60 5.14
N SER A 307 10.79 7.58 4.74
CA SER A 307 10.97 6.37 5.56
C SER A 307 12.43 5.96 5.68
N ALA A 308 12.77 5.35 6.82
CA ALA A 308 14.10 4.87 7.11
C ALA A 308 14.04 3.52 7.82
N ARG A 309 14.90 2.59 7.43
CA ARG A 309 15.06 1.31 8.14
C ARG A 309 16.51 1.01 8.46
N GLY A 310 16.69 0.39 9.62
CA GLY A 310 17.97 -0.17 10.07
C GLY A 310 17.81 -1.67 10.31
N LEU A 311 18.66 -2.48 9.69
CA LEU A 311 18.63 -3.94 9.79
C LEU A 311 19.97 -4.49 10.29
N GLY A 312 19.91 -5.39 11.27
CA GLY A 312 20.97 -6.34 11.57
C GLY A 312 20.84 -7.57 10.67
N ILE A 313 21.96 -8.05 10.15
CA ILE A 313 22.02 -9.15 9.19
C ILE A 313 22.96 -10.22 9.73
N VAL A 314 22.49 -11.47 9.76
CA VAL A 314 23.30 -12.66 10.01
C VAL A 314 23.13 -13.61 8.83
N SER A 315 24.24 -14.16 8.35
CA SER A 315 24.22 -15.19 7.31
C SER A 315 25.30 -16.21 7.59
N ALA A 316 25.00 -17.48 7.33
CA ALA A 316 25.97 -18.55 7.44
C ALA A 316 26.07 -19.35 6.14
N ARG A 317 27.09 -20.22 6.05
CA ARG A 317 27.29 -21.11 4.90
C ARG A 317 27.70 -22.50 5.35
N PHE A 318 26.96 -23.50 4.86
CA PHE A 318 27.17 -24.92 5.10
C PHE A 318 27.17 -25.66 3.75
N GLY A 319 28.33 -25.76 3.13
CA GLY A 319 28.45 -26.29 1.77
C GLY A 319 27.66 -25.43 0.78
N ASP A 320 26.68 -26.05 0.12
CA ASP A 320 25.80 -25.44 -0.88
C ASP A 320 24.55 -24.76 -0.28
N PHE A 321 24.33 -24.91 1.03
CA PHE A 321 23.21 -24.30 1.75
C PHE A 321 23.68 -23.06 2.54
N SER A 322 23.01 -21.93 2.33
CA SER A 322 23.34 -20.66 3.00
C SER A 322 22.11 -20.05 3.67
N PRO A 323 21.89 -20.31 4.98
CA PRO A 323 20.81 -19.68 5.72
C PRO A 323 21.16 -18.23 6.05
N HIS A 324 20.13 -17.39 6.15
CA HIS A 324 20.26 -16.00 6.52
C HIS A 324 19.06 -15.52 7.34
N ALA A 325 19.29 -14.48 8.13
CA ALA A 325 18.28 -13.81 8.93
C ALA A 325 18.55 -12.30 8.97
N ASN A 326 17.48 -11.52 8.91
CA ASN A 326 17.51 -10.07 9.00
C ASN A 326 16.51 -9.64 10.07
N LEU A 327 16.89 -8.70 10.93
CA LEU A 327 16.01 -8.15 11.95
C LEU A 327 16.25 -6.65 12.05
N GLY A 328 15.19 -5.87 12.16
CA GLY A 328 15.36 -4.45 12.39
C GLY A 328 14.07 -3.67 12.51
N TYR A 329 14.17 -2.37 12.29
CA TYR A 329 13.09 -1.42 12.51
C TYR A 329 12.91 -0.55 11.27
N LEU A 330 11.65 -0.26 10.94
CA LEU A 330 11.22 0.64 9.89
C LEU A 330 10.46 1.80 10.51
N TYR A 331 11.05 2.98 10.39
CA TYR A 331 10.47 4.26 10.77
C TYR A 331 9.79 4.91 9.56
N ARG A 332 8.58 5.43 9.77
CA ARG A 332 7.79 6.15 8.77
C ARG A 332 7.42 7.52 9.32
N ALA A 333 7.81 8.58 8.62
CA ALA A 333 7.51 9.96 9.02
C ALA A 333 6.14 10.39 8.49
N ASP A 334 5.08 9.75 8.98
CA ASP A 334 3.69 10.00 8.60
C ASP A 334 2.76 9.83 9.81
N ASP A 335 1.60 10.48 9.78
CA ASP A 335 0.64 10.42 10.89
C ASP A 335 -0.24 9.16 10.85
N ILE A 336 -0.42 8.57 9.66
CA ILE A 336 -1.32 7.42 9.45
C ILE A 336 -0.54 6.11 9.28
N ALA A 337 0.58 6.14 8.58
CA ALA A 337 1.45 4.98 8.42
C ALA A 337 2.16 4.68 9.74
N THR A 338 2.07 3.42 10.19
CA THR A 338 2.64 3.00 11.46
C THR A 338 4.04 2.44 11.27
N ASP A 339 4.92 2.63 12.25
CA ASP A 339 6.23 2.00 12.26
C ASP A 339 6.12 0.47 12.31
N ALA A 340 7.21 -0.22 11.94
CA ALA A 340 7.22 -1.68 11.94
C ALA A 340 8.55 -2.30 12.38
N VAL A 341 8.47 -3.45 13.04
CA VAL A 341 9.58 -4.39 13.20
C VAL A 341 9.66 -5.26 11.95
N LEU A 342 10.84 -5.31 11.34
CA LEU A 342 11.11 -6.12 10.16
C LEU A 342 11.84 -7.38 10.59
N ALA A 343 11.36 -8.55 10.16
CA ALA A 343 12.09 -9.79 10.30
C ALA A 343 12.03 -10.64 9.04
N THR A 344 13.19 -11.11 8.60
CA THR A 344 13.33 -12.05 7.48
C THR A 344 14.12 -13.24 7.95
N ILE A 345 13.66 -14.44 7.63
CA ILE A 345 14.41 -15.68 7.79
C ILE A 345 14.30 -16.47 6.50
N GLY A 346 15.42 -16.98 6.02
CA GLY A 346 15.42 -17.67 4.75
C GLY A 346 16.71 -18.42 4.52
N PHE A 347 16.80 -18.98 3.33
CA PHE A 347 18.01 -19.58 2.84
C PHE A 347 18.08 -19.49 1.34
N ASP A 348 19.28 -19.72 0.85
CA ASP A 348 19.50 -20.03 -0.55
C ASP A 348 20.34 -21.30 -0.66
N HIS A 349 20.14 -22.02 -1.76
CA HIS A 349 20.75 -23.31 -2.00
C HIS A 349 21.28 -23.39 -3.42
N LEU A 350 22.57 -23.69 -3.56
CA LEU A 350 23.20 -23.90 -4.86
C LEU A 350 22.78 -25.27 -5.41
N LEU A 351 21.82 -25.27 -6.35
CA LEU A 351 21.34 -26.50 -6.99
C LEU A 351 22.33 -27.03 -8.02
N ALA A 352 22.98 -26.10 -8.74
CA ALA A 352 24.00 -26.37 -9.73
C ALA A 352 24.89 -25.12 -9.88
N PRO A 353 26.07 -25.20 -10.51
CA PRO A 353 26.95 -24.04 -10.69
C PRO A 353 26.28 -22.82 -11.37
N TRP A 354 25.18 -23.04 -12.11
CA TRP A 354 24.40 -22.02 -12.80
C TRP A 354 23.02 -21.76 -12.18
N ALA A 355 22.62 -22.46 -11.11
CA ALA A 355 21.28 -22.37 -10.54
C ALA A 355 21.30 -22.28 -9.00
N THR A 356 20.61 -21.29 -8.45
CA THR A 356 20.40 -21.09 -7.01
C THR A 356 18.90 -21.03 -6.73
N LEU A 357 18.42 -21.84 -5.79
CA LEU A 357 17.10 -21.68 -5.18
C LEU A 357 17.19 -20.67 -4.04
N ALA A 358 16.16 -19.86 -3.84
CA ALA A 358 16.03 -18.96 -2.69
C ALA A 358 14.62 -19.09 -2.09
N ALA A 359 14.53 -19.18 -0.77
CA ALA A 359 13.26 -19.27 -0.05
C ALA A 359 13.33 -18.43 1.23
N ASP A 360 12.38 -17.50 1.37
CA ASP A 360 12.36 -16.53 2.46
C ASP A 360 10.96 -16.47 3.10
N LEU A 361 10.91 -16.34 4.42
CA LEU A 361 9.76 -15.84 5.17
C LEU A 361 10.02 -14.36 5.48
N LEU A 362 9.19 -13.48 4.96
CA LEU A 362 9.29 -12.03 5.13
C LEU A 362 8.19 -11.56 6.07
N SER A 363 8.54 -10.75 7.05
CA SER A 363 7.57 -10.12 7.94
C SER A 363 7.85 -8.64 8.17
N GLU A 364 6.76 -7.90 8.24
CA GLU A 364 6.69 -6.52 8.68
C GLU A 364 5.57 -6.45 9.70
N LEU A 365 5.94 -6.26 10.96
CA LEU A 365 5.05 -6.34 12.11
C LEU A 365 4.88 -4.94 12.68
N GLN A 366 3.65 -4.46 12.67
CA GLN A 366 3.29 -3.13 13.10
C GLN A 366 3.67 -2.88 14.56
N VAL A 367 4.18 -1.68 14.84
CA VAL A 367 4.46 -1.20 16.19
C VAL A 367 3.28 -0.36 16.67
N GLY A 368 2.70 -0.75 17.81
CA GLY A 368 1.55 -0.06 18.38
C GLY A 368 0.23 -0.43 17.69
N ASN A 369 -0.78 0.41 17.89
CA ASN A 369 -2.08 0.25 17.25
C ASN A 369 -2.07 0.85 15.85
N SER A 370 -3.06 0.49 15.03
CA SER A 370 -3.28 1.17 13.75
C SER A 370 -3.74 2.61 13.98
N ASN A 371 -3.04 3.55 13.35
CA ASN A 371 -3.45 4.95 13.30
C ASN A 371 -4.62 5.14 12.32
N LEU A 372 -4.92 4.14 11.48
CA LEU A 372 -6.18 4.07 10.73
C LEU A 372 -7.31 3.71 11.68
N HIS A 373 -8.09 4.73 12.05
CA HIS A 373 -9.28 4.58 12.87
C HIS A 373 -10.46 4.14 12.00
N GLU A 374 -11.12 3.05 12.41
CA GLU A 374 -12.37 2.60 11.79
C GLU A 374 -13.56 3.38 12.39
N PRO A 375 -14.66 3.55 11.65
CA PRO A 375 -15.84 4.21 12.18
C PRO A 375 -16.37 3.44 13.39
N GLU A 376 -16.77 4.18 14.43
CA GLU A 376 -17.47 3.56 15.55
C GLU A 376 -18.84 3.03 15.12
N LEU A 377 -19.32 2.01 15.84
CA LEU A 377 -20.67 1.50 15.65
C LEU A 377 -21.69 2.60 15.93
N VAL A 378 -22.60 2.83 14.98
CA VAL A 378 -23.65 3.85 15.15
C VAL A 378 -24.83 3.23 15.89
N GLN A 379 -25.17 3.80 17.05
CA GLN A 379 -26.36 3.43 17.81
C GLN A 379 -27.52 4.32 17.41
N ILE A 380 -28.58 3.73 16.87
CA ILE A 380 -29.86 4.40 16.65
C ILE A 380 -30.77 4.06 17.82
N GLU A 381 -31.35 5.06 18.48
CA GLU A 381 -32.03 4.88 19.76
C GLU A 381 -33.55 4.73 19.68
N ALA A 382 -34.13 5.15 18.56
CA ALA A 382 -35.56 5.21 18.35
C ALA A 382 -35.93 4.75 16.92
N PRO A 383 -37.12 4.12 16.73
CA PRO A 383 -38.13 3.81 17.74
C PRO A 383 -37.75 2.64 18.67
N PHE A 384 -36.71 1.89 18.32
CA PHE A 384 -36.07 0.89 19.16
C PHE A 384 -34.56 0.97 18.95
N ARG A 385 -33.80 0.50 19.95
CA ARG A 385 -32.35 0.49 19.86
C ARG A 385 -31.87 -0.51 18.82
N ARG A 386 -31.07 -0.05 17.84
CA ARG A 386 -30.35 -0.90 16.90
C ARG A 386 -28.96 -0.33 16.61
N THR A 387 -28.06 -1.20 16.21
CA THR A 387 -26.66 -0.86 15.93
C THR A 387 -26.39 -1.06 14.45
N ILE A 388 -25.78 -0.06 13.80
CA ILE A 388 -25.34 -0.13 12.41
C ILE A 388 -23.81 -0.19 12.38
N ALA A 389 -23.27 -1.20 11.71
CA ALA A 389 -21.85 -1.30 11.43
C ALA A 389 -21.53 -0.51 10.15
N PRO A 390 -20.67 0.53 10.19
CA PRO A 390 -20.45 1.38 9.03
C PRO A 390 -19.60 0.76 7.92
N THR A 391 -18.87 -0.34 8.20
CA THR A 391 -18.03 -1.02 7.21
C THR A 391 -17.91 -2.52 7.47
N THR A 392 -17.65 -3.30 6.42
CA THR A 392 -17.25 -4.72 6.51
C THR A 392 -15.74 -4.92 6.68
N ILE A 393 -14.94 -3.86 6.60
CA ILE A 393 -13.50 -3.93 6.85
C ILE A 393 -13.29 -4.21 8.35
N PRO A 394 -12.61 -5.31 8.71
CA PRO A 394 -12.47 -5.70 10.10
C PRO A 394 -11.29 -4.99 10.79
N SER A 395 -11.50 -4.55 12.04
CA SER A 395 -10.42 -4.08 12.93
C SER A 395 -9.37 -5.16 13.16
N ARG A 396 -8.18 -4.96 12.59
CA ARG A 396 -6.99 -5.79 12.85
C ARG A 396 -5.71 -5.05 12.56
N SER A 397 -4.61 -5.61 13.07
CA SER A 397 -3.26 -5.19 12.71
C SER A 397 -3.00 -5.31 11.21
N ASP A 398 -2.22 -4.38 10.68
CA ASP A 398 -1.75 -4.38 9.30
C ASP A 398 -0.42 -5.14 9.12
N ASP A 399 -0.10 -6.05 10.06
CA ASP A 399 1.03 -6.97 9.94
C ASP A 399 1.03 -7.65 8.57
N ILE A 400 2.21 -7.75 7.97
CA ILE A 400 2.44 -8.43 6.69
C ILE A 400 3.36 -9.61 6.94
N VAL A 401 2.92 -10.81 6.53
CA VAL A 401 3.75 -12.03 6.53
C VAL A 401 3.65 -12.70 5.16
N ASN A 402 4.77 -12.89 4.49
CA ASN A 402 4.84 -13.51 3.15
C ASN A 402 5.80 -14.70 3.15
N ALA A 403 5.42 -15.79 2.48
CA ALA A 403 6.37 -16.79 2.01
C ALA A 403 6.85 -16.39 0.61
N SER A 404 8.14 -16.54 0.33
CA SER A 404 8.75 -16.28 -0.96
C SER A 404 9.53 -17.49 -1.44
N LEU A 405 9.41 -17.81 -2.72
CA LEU A 405 10.19 -18.84 -3.39
C LEU A 405 10.65 -18.34 -4.76
N GLY A 406 11.95 -18.45 -5.01
CA GLY A 406 12.56 -17.95 -6.23
C GLY A 406 13.76 -18.76 -6.69
N ILE A 407 14.18 -18.47 -7.92
CA ILE A 407 15.34 -19.06 -8.56
C ILE A 407 16.19 -17.97 -9.19
N LYS A 408 17.50 -18.11 -9.07
CA LYS A 408 18.50 -17.25 -9.73
C LYS A 408 19.38 -18.11 -10.62
N LEU A 409 19.47 -17.73 -11.89
CA LEU A 409 20.15 -18.47 -12.95
C LEU A 409 21.31 -17.65 -13.49
N SER A 410 22.52 -18.19 -13.46
CA SER A 410 23.67 -17.56 -14.11
C SER A 410 23.59 -17.77 -15.62
N ALA A 411 23.34 -16.68 -16.36
CA ALA A 411 23.18 -16.72 -17.81
C ALA A 411 24.51 -16.49 -18.55
N ALA A 412 25.40 -15.68 -17.97
CA ALA A 412 26.75 -15.40 -18.47
C ALA A 412 27.65 -14.98 -17.30
N PRO A 413 28.99 -14.87 -17.47
CA PRO A 413 29.86 -14.33 -16.43
C PRO A 413 29.37 -12.98 -15.92
N GLY A 414 29.07 -12.90 -14.62
CA GLY A 414 28.54 -11.70 -13.97
C GLY A 414 27.04 -11.47 -14.16
N LEU A 415 26.38 -12.09 -15.14
CA LEU A 415 24.96 -11.91 -15.45
C LEU A 415 24.09 -13.00 -14.81
N THR A 416 23.13 -12.58 -14.01
CA THR A 416 22.13 -13.44 -13.35
C THR A 416 20.73 -13.02 -13.77
N VAL A 417 19.90 -13.99 -14.10
CA VAL A 417 18.45 -13.83 -14.29
C VAL A 417 17.76 -14.34 -13.03
N LEU A 418 16.77 -13.61 -12.51
CA LEU A 418 15.99 -14.06 -11.36
C LEU A 418 14.50 -14.12 -11.68
N ALA A 419 13.82 -15.06 -11.06
CA ALA A 419 12.37 -15.16 -11.03
C ALA A 419 11.93 -15.58 -9.62
N ASN A 420 10.90 -14.95 -9.08
CA ASN A 420 10.40 -15.18 -7.74
C ASN A 420 8.90 -14.99 -7.67
N ALA A 421 8.25 -15.76 -6.82
CA ALA A 421 6.87 -15.56 -6.43
C ALA A 421 6.78 -15.49 -4.90
N ALA A 422 5.85 -14.69 -4.40
CA ALA A 422 5.58 -14.57 -2.97
C ALA A 422 4.09 -14.56 -2.69
N TRP A 423 3.72 -15.23 -1.60
CA TRP A 423 2.35 -15.46 -1.18
C TRP A 423 2.13 -14.93 0.23
N PRO A 424 1.09 -14.12 0.43
CA PRO A 424 0.61 -13.78 1.77
C PRO A 424 0.27 -15.01 2.60
N LEU A 425 0.78 -15.06 3.84
CA LEU A 425 0.44 -16.08 4.85
C LEU A 425 -0.56 -15.56 5.89
N ASN A 426 -0.88 -14.27 5.83
CA ASN A 426 -1.83 -13.60 6.70
C ASN A 426 -2.69 -12.61 5.89
N ARG A 427 -3.63 -11.95 6.58
CA ARG A 427 -4.66 -11.09 5.98
C ARG A 427 -4.63 -9.64 6.49
N GLY A 428 -3.52 -9.16 7.04
CA GLY A 428 -3.36 -7.75 7.46
C GLY A 428 -3.07 -6.84 6.27
N GLY A 429 -3.49 -5.57 6.33
CA GLY A 429 -3.24 -4.59 5.27
C GLY A 429 -3.87 -4.94 3.90
N LEU A 430 -3.36 -4.30 2.84
CA LEU A 430 -3.75 -4.54 1.44
C LEU A 430 -2.91 -5.68 0.83
N ARG A 431 -3.56 -6.72 0.30
CA ARG A 431 -2.90 -7.99 -0.04
C ARG A 431 -3.30 -8.53 -1.42
N PRO A 432 -2.34 -9.03 -2.22
CA PRO A 432 -2.63 -9.84 -3.40
C PRO A 432 -2.86 -11.32 -3.00
N ASN A 433 -3.26 -12.18 -3.94
CA ASN A 433 -3.13 -13.63 -3.72
C ASN A 433 -1.68 -14.13 -3.88
N MET A 434 -0.92 -13.41 -4.69
CA MET A 434 0.48 -13.64 -5.01
C MET A 434 1.02 -12.39 -5.69
N PHE A 435 2.29 -12.09 -5.47
CA PHE A 435 3.04 -11.19 -6.34
C PHE A 435 4.27 -11.88 -6.90
N TRP A 436 4.71 -11.44 -8.08
CA TRP A 436 5.86 -12.02 -8.78
C TRP A 436 6.92 -10.97 -9.02
N THR A 437 8.17 -11.40 -9.13
CA THR A 437 9.31 -10.55 -9.49
C THR A 437 10.19 -11.28 -10.48
N ALA A 438 10.53 -10.62 -11.58
CA ALA A 438 11.53 -11.08 -12.54
C ALA A 438 12.60 -10.01 -12.68
N GLY A 439 13.85 -10.41 -12.90
CA GLY A 439 14.93 -9.43 -12.94
C GLY A 439 16.22 -9.91 -13.57
N LEU A 440 17.10 -8.95 -13.80
CA LEU A 440 18.45 -9.12 -14.31
C LEU A 440 19.41 -8.44 -13.35
N GLU A 441 20.51 -9.10 -13.02
CA GLU A 441 21.59 -8.59 -12.19
C GLU A 441 22.91 -8.76 -12.92
N TYR A 442 23.75 -7.74 -12.92
CA TYR A 442 25.09 -7.76 -13.49
C TYR A 442 26.11 -7.27 -12.47
N ASN A 443 27.11 -8.12 -12.18
CA ASN A 443 28.16 -7.85 -11.21
C ASN A 443 29.54 -7.87 -11.90
N PHE A 444 30.35 -6.82 -11.70
CA PHE A 444 31.69 -6.70 -12.30
C PHE A 444 32.72 -5.98 -11.43
#